data_AF-F8WDK3-F1
#
_entry.id   AF-F8WDK3-F1
#
_cell.length_a   1.000
_cell.length_b   1.000
_cell.length_c   1.000
_cell.angle_alpha   90.00
_cell.angle_beta   90.00
_cell.angle_gamma   90.00
#
_symmetry.space_group_name_H-M   'P 1'
#
loop_
_entity.id
_entity.type
_entity.pdbx_description
1 polymer ?
#
loop_
_entity_poly.entity_id
_entity_poly.type
_entity_poly.pdbx_seq_one_letter_code
_entity_poly.pdbx_strand_id
1 'polypeptide(L)' 'MIQWSQFKGYFIFKLEKVMDDFRTSAPEPRGPPNPNVEYIPFDEMKERILKIVTGFNGIPFT' A
#
# COMPACT_ATOMS: atom_id res chain seq x y z
N MET A 1 -0.54 -9.80 24.16
CA MET A 1 -0.94 -9.73 22.75
C MET A 1 -1.10 -8.25 22.40
N ILE A 2 -0.44 -7.76 21.36
CA ILE A 2 -0.47 -6.32 21.01
C ILE A 2 -1.84 -6.00 20.38
N GLN A 3 -2.53 -4.97 20.87
CA GLN A 3 -3.81 -4.57 20.29
C GLN A 3 -3.58 -3.81 18.97
N TRP A 4 -4.47 -4.01 17.99
CA TRP A 4 -4.39 -3.32 16.71
C TRP A 4 -4.32 -1.79 16.88
N SER A 5 -5.14 -1.21 17.76
CA SER A 5 -5.12 0.23 18.08
C SER A 5 -3.75 0.76 18.48
N GLN A 6 -2.95 -0.04 19.19
CA GLN A 6 -1.60 0.32 19.65
C GLN A 6 -0.55 0.14 18.55
N PHE A 7 -0.74 -0.83 17.65
CA PHE A 7 0.20 -1.17 16.58
C PHE A 7 -0.04 -0.41 15.28
N LYS A 8 -1.28 0.00 15.02
CA LYS A 8 -1.76 0.53 13.74
C LYS A 8 -0.92 1.69 13.21
N GLY A 9 -0.52 2.62 14.07
CA GLY A 9 0.32 3.76 13.67
C GLY A 9 1.69 3.32 13.14
N TYR A 10 2.36 2.40 13.83
CA TYR A 10 3.65 1.86 13.38
C TYR A 10 3.51 1.02 12.11
N PHE A 11 2.43 0.25 12.00
CA PHE A 11 2.12 -0.52 10.80
C PHE A 11 1.97 0.39 9.58
N ILE A 12 1.17 1.46 9.67
CA ILE A 12 0.97 2.43 8.59
C ILE A 12 2.31 3.07 8.19
N PHE A 13 3.09 3.54 9.17
CA PHE A 13 4.42 4.11 8.90
C PHE A 13 5.33 3.13 8.15
N LYS A 14 5.36 1.86 8.58
CA LYS A 14 6.21 0.86 7.92
C LYS A 14 5.69 0.53 6.53
N LEU A 15 4.38 0.45 6.34
CA LEU A 15 3.74 0.23 5.05
C LEU A 15 4.09 1.35 4.07
N GLU A 16 3.95 2.61 4.46
CA GLU A 16 4.33 3.75 3.61
C GLU A 16 5.79 3.66 3.15
N LYS A 17 6.71 3.35 4.06
CA LYS A 17 8.12 3.14 3.69
C LYS A 17 8.31 2.02 2.67
N VAL A 18 7.64 0.88 2.86
CA VAL A 18 7.72 -0.24 1.90
C VAL A 18 7.20 0.17 0.53
N MET A 19 6.13 0.96 0.47
CA MET A 19 5.57 1.46 -0.80
C MET A 19 6.53 2.44 -1.48
N ASP A 20 7.17 3.32 -0.73
CA ASP A 20 8.15 4.27 -1.28
C ASP A 20 9.43 3.56 -1.75
N ASP A 21 9.92 2.58 -0.98
CA ASP A 21 11.04 1.72 -1.37
C ASP A 21 10.69 0.91 -2.64
N PHE A 22 9.45 0.42 -2.76
CA PHE A 22 8.97 -0.22 -3.97
C PHE A 22 8.98 0.73 -5.17
N ARG A 23 8.46 1.96 -5.03
CA ARG A 23 8.45 2.96 -6.12
C ARG A 23 9.86 3.30 -6.59
N THR A 24 10.81 3.42 -5.67
CA THR A 24 12.21 3.76 -6.02
C THR A 24 12.96 2.60 -6.66
N SER A 25 12.62 1.35 -6.30
CA SER A 25 13.27 0.14 -6.84
C SER A 25 12.62 -0.43 -8.10
N ALA A 26 11.35 -0.10 -8.36
CA ALA A 26 10.61 -0.57 -9.52
C ALA A 26 10.87 0.34 -10.74
N PRO A 27 11.55 -0.13 -11.79
CA PRO A 27 11.67 0.64 -13.02
C PRO A 27 10.31 0.77 -13.72
N GLU A 28 10.09 1.88 -14.41
CA GLU A 28 8.91 2.05 -15.27
C GLU A 28 8.79 0.90 -16.28
N PRO A 29 7.57 0.38 -16.54
CA PRO A 29 7.35 -0.70 -17.49
C PRO A 29 7.94 -0.34 -18.86
N ARG A 30 8.85 -1.16 -19.37
CA ARG A 30 9.56 -0.90 -20.63
C ARG A 30 8.75 -1.24 -21.89
N GLY A 31 7.45 -1.49 -21.76
CA GLY A 31 6.57 -1.91 -22.85
C GLY A 31 5.20 -1.25 -22.78
N PRO A 32 4.39 -1.36 -23.85
CA PRO A 32 3.04 -0.84 -23.83
C PRO A 32 2.23 -1.48 -22.68
N PRO A 33 1.34 -0.72 -22.02
CA PRO A 33 0.46 -1.26 -20.99
C PRO A 33 -0.34 -2.46 -21.54
N ASN A 34 -0.57 -3.47 -20.70
CA ASN A 34 -1.40 -4.59 -21.07
C ASN A 34 -2.86 -4.09 -21.24
N PRO A 35 -3.49 -4.24 -22.43
CA PRO A 35 -4.84 -3.71 -22.66
C PRO A 35 -5.92 -4.41 -21.82
N ASN A 36 -5.64 -5.59 -21.27
CA ASN A 36 -6.55 -6.31 -20.37
C ASN A 36 -6.36 -5.93 -18.90
N VAL A 37 -5.43 -5.01 -18.60
CA VAL A 37 -5.11 -4.58 -17.24
C VAL A 37 -5.27 -3.07 -17.17
N GLU A 38 -6.17 -2.60 -16.32
CA GLU A 38 -6.29 -1.19 -16.03
C GLU A 38 -5.00 -0.66 -15.41
N TYR A 39 -4.45 0.39 -16.00
CA TYR A 39 -3.31 1.10 -15.42
C TYR A 39 -3.81 1.98 -14.28
N ILE A 40 -3.35 1.68 -13.06
CA ILE A 40 -3.61 2.50 -11.87
C ILE A 40 -2.30 3.18 -11.49
N PRO A 41 -2.22 4.52 -11.48
CA PRO A 41 -1.04 5.25 -11.02
C PRO A 41 -0.63 4.86 -9.60
N PHE A 42 0.66 4.85 -9.33
CA PHE A 42 1.20 4.51 -8.01
C PHE A 42 0.57 5.33 -6.89
N ASP A 43 0.48 6.65 -7.07
CA ASP A 43 -0.04 7.57 -6.04
C ASP A 43 -1.51 7.27 -5.70
N GLU A 44 -2.31 6.92 -6.71
CA GLU A 44 -3.70 6.51 -6.52
C GLU A 44 -3.81 5.17 -5.78
N MET A 45 -2.98 4.19 -6.15
CA MET A 45 -2.95 2.90 -5.45
C MET A 45 -2.50 3.06 -3.99
N LYS A 46 -1.51 3.92 -3.74
CA LYS A 46 -1.04 4.27 -2.39
C LYS A 46 -2.15 4.83 -1.53
N GLU A 47 -2.87 5.81 -2.03
CA GLU A 47 -3.99 6.41 -1.31
C GLU A 47 -5.08 5.37 -1.00
N ARG A 48 -5.46 4.55 -2.00
CA ARG A 48 -6.47 3.49 -1.85
C ARG A 48 -6.09 2.51 -0.73
N ILE A 49 -4.85 2.01 -0.72
CA ILE A 49 -4.36 1.07 0.30
C ILE A 49 -4.36 1.71 1.69
N LEU A 50 -3.85 2.94 1.83
CA LEU A 50 -3.81 3.63 3.13
C LEU A 50 -5.20 3.89 3.69
N LYS A 51 -6.16 4.26 2.84
CA LYS A 51 -7.56 4.45 3.22
C LYS A 51 -8.18 3.16 3.77
N ILE A 52 -7.94 2.04 3.10
CA ILE A 52 -8.43 0.72 3.54
C ILE A 52 -7.83 0.36 4.91
N VAL A 53 -6.51 0.45 5.05
CA VAL A 53 -5.81 0.10 6.31
C VAL A 53 -6.27 0.98 7.47
N THR A 54 -6.49 2.28 7.21
CA THR A 54 -6.99 3.24 8.20
C THR A 54 -8.43 2.93 8.61
N GLY A 55 -9.24 2.31 7.76
CA GLY A 55 -10.61 1.91 8.08
C GLY A 55 -10.74 0.70 9.01
N PHE A 56 -9.69 -0.12 9.17
CA PHE A 56 -9.80 -1.33 9.99
C PHE A 56 -9.78 -1.05 11.50
N ASN A 57 -10.75 -1.65 12.20
CA ASN A 57 -10.84 -1.67 13.67
C ASN A 57 -10.10 -2.86 14.30
N GLY A 58 -9.84 -3.92 13.52
CA GLY A 58 -9.08 -5.10 13.92
C GLY A 58 -7.87 -5.34 13.03
N ILE A 59 -7.07 -6.37 13.35
CA ILE A 59 -5.92 -6.77 12.54
C ILE A 59 -6.46 -7.34 11.20
N PRO A 60 -6.08 -6.79 10.04
CA PRO A 60 -6.72 -7.16 8.77
C PRO A 60 -6.16 -8.43 8.10
N PHE A 61 -5.32 -9.20 8.80
CA PHE A 61 -4.61 -10.37 8.27
C PHE A 61 -4.59 -11.55 9.27
N THR A 62 -5.67 -11.69 10.06
CA THR A 62 -5.88 -12.80 11.00
C THR A 62 -6.92 -13.78 10.50
#